data_AF-A3K9B2-F1
#
_entry.id   AF-A3K9B2-F1
#
_cell.length_a   1.000
_cell.length_b   1.000
_cell.length_c   1.000
_cell.angle_alpha   90.00
_cell.angle_beta   90.00
_cell.angle_gamma   90.00
#
_symmetry.space_group_name_H-M   'P 1'
#
loop_
_entity.id
_entity.type
_entity.pdbx_description
1 polymer ?
#
loop_
_entity_poly.entity_id
_entity_poly.type
_entity_poly.pdbx_seq_one_letter_code
_entity_poly.pdbx_strand_id
1 'polypeptide(L)' 'MHPPITQEIEMAAYETTRHHAATGSAARIGTMFTTAVGAFAAWNDTRQTRKALASLTDRELDDIGLHRGDIDAVTRRF' A
#
# COMPACT_ATOMS: atom_id res chain seq x y z
N MET A 1 29.06 49.49 9.48
CA MET A 1 27.95 49.00 10.32
C MET A 1 26.99 48.21 9.42
N HIS A 2 27.15 46.89 9.32
CA HIS A 2 26.16 46.00 8.72
C HIS A 2 26.33 44.59 9.35
N PRO A 3 25.32 44.05 10.07
CA PRO A 3 25.38 42.74 10.72
C PRO A 3 25.13 41.55 9.73
N PRO A 4 25.43 40.31 10.16
CA PRO A 4 25.74 39.17 9.30
C PRO A 4 24.49 38.35 8.91
N ILE A 5 23.82 38.73 7.82
CA ILE A 5 22.66 37.98 7.29
C ILE A 5 23.07 36.60 6.71
N THR A 6 24.34 36.47 6.30
CA THR A 6 24.85 35.24 5.65
C THR A 6 24.85 34.02 6.56
N GLN A 7 25.09 34.19 7.88
CA GLN A 7 25.23 33.05 8.78
C GLN A 7 23.89 32.43 9.22
N GLU A 8 22.81 33.22 9.28
CA GLU A 8 21.48 32.70 9.61
C GLU A 8 20.88 31.88 8.46
N ILE A 9 21.09 32.29 7.22
CA ILE A 9 20.61 31.55 6.04
C ILE A 9 21.33 30.20 5.93
N GLU A 10 22.64 30.18 6.24
CA GLU A 10 23.44 28.95 6.21
C GLU A 10 23.03 27.96 7.31
N MET A 11 22.81 28.45 8.55
CA MET A 11 22.31 27.61 9.65
C MET A 11 20.89 27.06 9.40
N ALA A 12 19.98 27.88 8.84
CA ALA A 12 18.63 27.44 8.49
C ALA A 12 18.60 26.38 7.39
N ALA A 13 19.48 26.49 6.37
CA ALA A 13 19.60 25.50 5.30
C ALA A 13 20.15 24.15 5.79
N TYR A 14 21.05 24.17 6.77
CA TYR A 14 21.63 22.96 7.34
C TYR A 14 20.66 22.22 8.30
N GLU A 15 19.78 22.94 8.98
CA GLU A 15 18.73 22.35 9.83
C GLU A 15 17.62 21.67 9.03
N THR A 16 17.16 22.26 7.91
CA THR A 16 16.14 21.64 7.04
C THR A 16 16.65 20.33 6.41
N THR A 17 17.93 20.28 6.04
CA THR A 17 18.56 19.10 5.41
C THR A 17 18.68 17.93 6.38
N ARG A 18 18.91 18.19 7.68
CA ARG A 18 19.02 17.13 8.70
C ARG A 18 17.66 16.51 9.06
N HIS A 19 16.60 17.32 9.11
CA HIS A 19 15.24 16.79 9.27
C HIS A 19 14.76 16.02 8.02
N HIS A 20 15.13 16.44 6.80
CA HIS A 20 14.80 15.68 5.59
C HIS A 20 15.63 14.40 5.40
N ALA A 21 16.90 14.38 5.82
CA ALA A 21 17.77 13.20 5.66
C ALA A 21 17.47 12.10 6.69
N ALA A 22 17.16 12.46 7.95
CA ALA A 22 16.78 11.51 8.98
C ALA A 22 15.37 10.91 8.75
N THR A 23 14.48 11.68 8.12
CA THR A 23 13.16 11.19 7.68
C THR A 23 13.24 10.45 6.34
N GLY A 24 14.20 10.74 5.47
CA GLY A 24 14.22 10.24 4.08
C GLY A 24 14.39 8.73 3.94
N SER A 25 15.39 8.12 4.60
CA SER A 25 15.64 6.67 4.47
C SER A 25 14.67 5.83 5.32
N ALA A 26 14.43 6.22 6.57
CA ALA A 26 13.49 5.56 7.45
C ALA A 26 12.04 5.64 6.94
N ALA A 27 11.61 6.80 6.42
CA ALA A 27 10.29 6.91 5.80
C ALA A 27 10.19 6.07 4.51
N ARG A 28 11.23 6.03 3.67
CA ARG A 28 11.23 5.17 2.46
C ARG A 28 11.09 3.69 2.82
N ILE A 29 11.84 3.21 3.81
CA ILE A 29 11.74 1.82 4.28
C ILE A 29 10.34 1.55 4.85
N GLY A 30 9.80 2.49 5.64
CA GLY A 30 8.43 2.43 6.13
C GLY A 30 7.40 2.34 5.00
N THR A 31 7.50 3.21 4.00
CA THR A 31 6.62 3.19 2.82
C THR A 31 6.73 1.87 2.07
N MET A 32 7.94 1.39 1.78
CA MET A 32 8.14 0.10 1.11
C MET A 32 7.49 -1.06 1.87
N PHE A 33 7.63 -1.09 3.20
CA PHE A 33 6.99 -2.09 4.04
C PHE A 33 5.47 -2.00 3.98
N THR A 34 4.90 -0.80 4.12
CA THR A 34 3.44 -0.61 4.02
C THR A 34 2.88 -1.00 2.66
N THR A 35 3.59 -0.71 1.56
CA THR A 35 3.21 -1.12 0.21
C THR A 35 3.26 -2.64 0.06
N ALA A 36 4.30 -3.30 0.57
CA ALA A 36 4.43 -4.75 0.51
C ALA A 36 3.32 -5.46 1.30
N VAL A 37 3.03 -5.00 2.52
CA VAL A 37 1.93 -5.53 3.34
C VAL A 37 0.59 -5.30 2.66
N GLY A 38 0.36 -4.12 2.07
CA GLY A 38 -0.86 -3.82 1.32
C GLY A 38 -1.05 -4.74 0.10
N ALA A 39 0.02 -4.96 -0.67
CA ALA A 39 -0.01 -5.86 -1.82
C ALA A 39 -0.26 -7.32 -1.41
N PHE A 40 0.35 -7.76 -0.31
CA PHE A 40 0.12 -9.10 0.24
C PHE A 40 -1.31 -9.28 0.74
N ALA A 41 -1.85 -8.27 1.45
CA ALA A 41 -3.22 -8.27 1.91
C ALA A 41 -4.22 -8.36 0.75
N ALA A 42 -4.03 -7.55 -0.31
CA ALA A 42 -4.87 -7.60 -1.50
C ALA A 42 -4.84 -8.98 -2.17
N TRP A 43 -3.65 -9.55 -2.36
CA TRP A 43 -3.51 -10.90 -2.93
C TRP A 43 -4.16 -11.99 -2.07
N ASN A 44 -4.07 -11.86 -0.74
CA ASN A 44 -4.72 -12.78 0.18
C ASN A 44 -6.24 -12.65 0.11
N ASP A 45 -6.78 -11.44 -0.05
CA ASP A 45 -8.21 -11.19 -0.21
C ASP A 45 -8.75 -11.83 -1.51
N THR A 46 -8.07 -11.59 -2.64
CA THR A 46 -8.33 -12.28 -3.91
C THR A 46 -8.35 -13.81 -3.70
N ARG A 47 -7.36 -14.39 -3.01
CA ARG A 47 -7.31 -15.84 -2.77
C ARG A 47 -8.41 -16.36 -1.85
N GLN A 48 -8.73 -15.63 -0.79
CA GLN A 48 -9.80 -16.01 0.13
C GLN A 48 -11.15 -15.98 -0.57
N THR A 49 -11.44 -14.94 -1.36
CA THR A 49 -12.65 -14.85 -2.17
C THR A 49 -12.78 -16.03 -3.12
N ARG A 50 -11.70 -16.38 -3.84
CA ARG A 50 -11.67 -17.56 -4.71
C ARG A 50 -11.98 -18.84 -3.94
N LYS A 51 -11.37 -19.03 -2.77
CA LYS A 51 -11.56 -20.22 -1.94
C LYS A 51 -12.99 -20.31 -1.41
N ALA A 52 -13.55 -19.21 -0.93
CA ALA A 52 -14.91 -19.14 -0.43
C ALA A 52 -15.90 -19.51 -1.55
N LEU A 53 -15.80 -18.87 -2.72
CA LEU A 53 -16.65 -19.19 -3.87
C LEU A 53 -16.46 -20.63 -4.37
N ALA A 54 -15.21 -21.12 -4.41
CA ALA A 54 -14.93 -22.49 -4.85
C ALA A 54 -15.43 -23.56 -3.87
N SER A 55 -15.64 -23.20 -2.60
CA SER A 55 -16.21 -24.10 -1.58
C SER A 55 -17.74 -24.21 -1.64
N LEU A 56 -18.41 -23.29 -2.33
CA LEU A 56 -19.85 -23.36 -2.57
C LEU A 56 -20.18 -24.44 -3.61
N THR A 57 -21.35 -25.03 -3.46
CA THR A 57 -21.95 -25.95 -4.43
C THR A 57 -22.48 -25.19 -5.65
N ASP A 58 -22.69 -25.89 -6.77
CA ASP A 58 -23.21 -25.26 -8.00
C ASP A 58 -24.57 -24.60 -7.78
N ARG A 59 -25.41 -25.15 -6.90
CA ARG A 59 -26.70 -24.56 -6.54
C ARG A 59 -26.56 -23.29 -5.71
N GLU A 60 -25.66 -23.28 -4.73
CA GLU A 60 -25.39 -22.08 -3.93
C GLU A 60 -24.77 -20.96 -4.77
N LEU A 61 -23.96 -21.31 -5.77
CA LEU A 61 -23.48 -20.35 -6.76
C LEU A 61 -24.63 -19.81 -7.63
N ASP A 62 -25.53 -20.68 -8.09
CA ASP A 62 -26.71 -20.29 -8.87
C ASP A 62 -27.66 -19.38 -8.06
N ASP A 63 -27.83 -19.63 -6.76
CA ASP A 63 -28.64 -18.81 -5.86
C ASP A 63 -28.13 -17.35 -5.75
N ILE A 64 -26.82 -17.13 -5.95
CA ILE A 64 -26.21 -15.79 -6.01
C ILE A 64 -25.97 -15.32 -7.46
N GLY A 65 -26.46 -16.06 -8.45
CA GLY A 65 -26.38 -15.72 -9.87
C GLY A 65 -24.99 -15.89 -10.50
N LEU A 66 -24.16 -16.79 -9.96
CA LEU A 66 -22.82 -17.08 -10.46
C LEU A 66 -22.71 -18.51 -11.00
N HIS A 67 -21.90 -18.71 -12.03
CA HIS A 67 -21.45 -20.03 -12.45
C HIS A 67 -20.00 -20.27 -12.02
N ARG A 68 -19.59 -21.55 -11.97
CA ARG A 68 -18.23 -21.92 -11.56
C ARG A 68 -17.12 -21.31 -12.44
N GLY A 69 -17.44 -21.03 -13.72
CA GLY A 69 -16.55 -20.31 -14.64
C GLY A 69 -16.38 -18.81 -14.34
N ASP A 70 -17.34 -18.19 -13.64
CA ASP A 70 -17.33 -16.76 -13.34
C ASP A 70 -16.46 -16.42 -12.12
N ILE A 71 -16.14 -17.42 -11.28
CA ILE A 71 -15.35 -17.25 -10.06
C ILE A 71 -14.04 -16.50 -10.36
N ASP A 72 -13.34 -16.86 -11.44
CA ASP A 72 -12.08 -16.21 -11.80
C ASP A 72 -12.25 -14.76 -12.24
N ALA A 73 -13.37 -14.43 -12.90
CA ALA A 73 -13.70 -13.07 -13.29
C ALA A 73 -14.07 -12.20 -12.08
N VAL A 74 -14.85 -12.73 -11.14
CA VAL A 74 -15.24 -12.05 -9.90
C VAL A 74 -14.02 -11.82 -9.02
N THR A 75 -13.18 -12.84 -8.83
CA THR A 75 -12.01 -12.77 -7.97
C THR A 75 -11.00 -11.71 -8.44
N ARG A 76 -10.83 -11.50 -9.75
CA ARG A 76 -9.92 -10.48 -10.29
C ARG A 76 -10.36 -9.02 -10.05
N ARG A 77 -11.60 -8.80 -9.57
CA ARG A 77 -12.13 -7.46 -9.26
C ARG A 77 -11.83 -7.01 -7.82
N PHE A 78 -11.38 -7.94 -6.98
CA PHE A 78 -11.01 -7.72 -5.58
C PHE A 78 -9.50 -7.85 -5.44
#